data_AF-X1RF32-F1
#
_entry.id   AF-X1RF32-F1
#
_cell.length_a   1.000
_cell.length_b   1.000
_cell.length_c   1.000
_cell.angle_alpha   90.00
_cell.angle_beta   90.00
_cell.angle_gamma   90.00
#
_symmetry.space_group_name_H-M   'P 1'
#
loop_
_entity.id
_entity.type
_entity.pdbx_description
1 polymer ?
#
loop_
_entity_poly.entity_id
_entity_poly.type
_entity_poly.pdbx_seq_one_letter_code
_entity_poly.pdbx_strand_id
1 'polypeptide(L)' 'MKIVSPDIIHKTDAGGVKLNIKDEKEARLAYQEIIFKAKKYNKKVKISGVII' A
#
# COMPACT_ATOMS: atom_id res chain seq x y z
N MET A 1 -0.80 -1.61 8.35
CA MET A 1 -0.01 -1.18 7.18
C MET A 1 -0.89 -0.52 6.11
N LYS A 2 -0.62 0.74 5.77
CA LYS A 2 -1.42 1.58 4.86
C LYS A 2 -0.52 2.43 3.97
N ILE A 3 -0.87 2.58 2.69
CA ILE A 3 -0.12 3.45 1.77
C ILE A 3 -0.38 4.93 2.07
N VAL A 4 0.67 5.74 1.94
CA VAL A 4 0.59 7.20 1.98
C VAL A 4 0.88 7.72 0.58
N SER A 5 -0.15 8.27 -0.04
CA SER A 5 -0.05 8.90 -1.35
C SER A 5 -1.08 10.03 -1.43
N PRO A 6 -0.71 11.23 -1.89
CA PRO A 6 -1.65 12.31 -2.16
C PRO A 6 -2.61 11.99 -3.33
N ASP A 7 -2.20 11.08 -4.22
CA ASP A 7 -2.95 10.70 -5.41
C ASP A 7 -3.95 9.55 -5.15
N ILE A 8 -3.92 8.93 -3.96
CA ILE A 8 -4.83 7.86 -3.56
C ILE A 8 -5.63 8.31 -2.33
N ILE A 9 -6.79 8.92 -2.59
CA ILE A 9 -7.75 9.35 -1.57
C ILE A 9 -8.40 8.13 -0.91
N HIS A 10 -8.92 7.19 -1.70
CA HIS A 10 -9.55 5.95 -1.22
C HIS A 10 -8.56 4.77 -1.23
N LYS A 11 -7.73 4.73 -0.20
CA LYS A 11 -6.62 3.75 -0.05
C LYS A 11 -7.09 2.30 -0.02
N THR A 12 -8.28 2.04 0.49
CA THR A 12 -8.89 0.71 0.52
C THR A 12 -9.25 0.23 -0.88
N ASP A 13 -9.79 1.11 -1.72
CA ASP A 13 -10.20 0.78 -3.09
C ASP A 13 -9.00 0.53 -4.01
N ALA A 14 -7.89 1.22 -3.76
CA ALA A 14 -6.61 0.93 -4.40
C ALA A 14 -5.90 -0.31 -3.84
N GLY A 15 -6.49 -1.02 -2.88
CA GLY A 15 -5.90 -2.18 -2.22
C GLY A 15 -4.64 -1.84 -1.41
N GLY A 16 -4.50 -0.58 -0.99
CA GLY A 16 -3.36 -0.02 -0.28
C GLY A 16 -3.42 -0.17 1.24
N VAL A 17 -4.29 -1.04 1.76
CA VAL A 17 -4.45 -1.30 3.20
C VAL A 17 -4.33 -2.79 3.45
N LYS A 18 -3.43 -3.18 4.36
CA LYS A 18 -3.30 -4.54 4.88
C LYS A 18 -3.32 -4.50 6.41
N LEU A 19 -4.20 -5.32 6.98
CA LEU A 19 -4.38 -5.48 8.42
C LEU A 19 -3.91 -6.88 8.85
N ASN A 20 -3.73 -7.10 10.15
CA ASN A 20 -3.33 -8.38 10.75
C ASN A 20 -1.96 -8.90 10.27
N ILE A 21 -0.97 -8.02 10.17
CA ILE A 21 0.42 -8.42 9.92
C ILE A 21 1.03 -8.88 11.24
N LYS A 22 1.47 -10.14 11.29
CA LYS A 22 1.91 -10.80 12.53
C LYS A 22 3.43 -10.90 12.64
N ASP A 23 4.14 -10.91 11.52
CA ASP A 23 5.59 -11.06 11.47
C ASP A 23 6.23 -10.18 10.38
N GLU A 24 7.56 -10.11 10.40
CA GLU A 24 8.35 -9.31 9.45
C GLU A 24 8.17 -9.78 8.00
N LYS A 25 7.98 -11.09 7.78
CA LYS A 25 7.82 -11.66 6.44
C LYS A 25 6.48 -11.23 5.83
N GLU A 26 5.41 -11.29 6.61
CA GLU A 26 4.10 -10.76 6.24
C GLU A 26 4.16 -9.24 6.01
N ALA A 27 4.93 -8.50 6.83
CA ALA A 27 5.12 -7.06 6.65
C ALA A 27 5.75 -6.74 5.29
N ARG A 28 6.81 -7.49 4.94
CA ARG A 28 7.54 -7.31 3.68
C ARG A 28 6.69 -7.67 2.46
N LEU A 29 5.89 -8.75 2.56
CA LEU A 29 4.94 -9.14 1.52
C LEU A 29 3.82 -8.12 1.35
N ALA A 30 3.23 -7.66 2.46
CA ALA A 30 2.18 -6.65 2.45
C ALA A 30 2.66 -5.34 1.83
N TYR A 31 3.89 -4.90 2.15
CA TYR A 31 4.49 -3.71 1.54
C TYR A 31 4.57 -3.85 0.02
N GLN A 32 5.13 -4.97 -0.48
CA GLN A 32 5.24 -5.21 -1.92
C GLN A 32 3.87 -5.27 -2.60
N GLU A 33 2.91 -5.94 -2.00
CA GLU A 33 1.53 -6.06 -2.50
C GLU A 33 0.87 -4.68 -2.61
N ILE A 34 1.00 -3.84 -1.58
CA ILE A 34 0.46 -2.48 -1.54
C ILE A 34 1.07 -1.60 -2.63
N ILE A 35 2.40 -1.63 -2.79
CA ILE A 35 3.09 -0.85 -3.84
C ILE A 35 2.65 -1.30 -5.23
N PHE A 36 2.56 -2.62 -5.44
CA PHE A 36 2.13 -3.19 -6.72
C PHE A 36 0.70 -2.77 -7.07
N LYS A 37 -0.24 -2.89 -6.13
CA LYS A 37 -1.64 -2.50 -6.34
C LYS A 37 -1.79 -1.00 -6.56
N ALA A 38 -1.08 -0.17 -5.80
CA ALA A 38 -1.10 1.28 -5.98
C ALA A 38 -0.63 1.70 -7.38
N LYS A 39 0.48 1.13 -7.86
CA LYS A 39 0.97 1.37 -9.23
C LYS A 39 0.04 0.83 -10.31
N LYS A 40 -0.63 -0.30 -10.05
CA LYS A 40 -1.64 -0.86 -10.97
C LYS A 40 -2.88 0.03 -11.05
N TYR A 41 -3.32 0.57 -9.92
CA TYR A 41 -4.46 1.48 -9.83
C TYR A 41 -4.18 2.80 -10.55
N ASN A 42 -3.01 3.39 -10.31
CA ASN A 42 -2.57 4.59 -11.01
C ASN A 42 -1.06 4.51 -11.31
N LYS A 43 -0.71 4.33 -12.59
CA LYS A 43 0.69 4.21 -13.04
C LYS A 43 1.54 5.45 -12.73
N LYS A 44 0.92 6.62 -12.56
CA LYS A 44 1.59 7.90 -12.24
C LYS A 44 1.55 8.24 -10.75
N VAL A 45 1.07 7.32 -9.90
CA VAL A 45 0.92 7.57 -8.46
C VAL A 45 2.26 7.91 -7.81
N LYS A 46 2.30 9.02 -7.08
CA LYS A 46 3.40 9.33 -6.17
C LYS A 46 3.14 8.65 -4.84
N ILE A 47 4.00 7.71 -4.48
CA ILE A 47 3.95 7.02 -3.19
C ILE A 47 4.95 7.70 -2.26
N SER A 48 4.46 8.36 -1.23
CA SER A 48 5.30 9.01 -0.21
C SER A 48 5.88 7.98 0.77
N GLY A 49 5.19 6.86 0.95
CA GLY A 49 5.65 5.76 1.79
C GLY A 49 4.50 4.86 2.22
N VAL A 50 4.78 4.01 3.21
CA VAL A 50 3.80 3.11 3.82
C VAL A 50 3.96 3.22 5.33
N ILE A 51 2.85 3.40 6.04
CA ILE A 51 2.80 3.48 7.51
C ILE A 51 2.24 2.18 8.07
N ILE A 52 2.69 1.74 9.25
CA ILE A 52 2.20 0.53 9.91
C ILE A 52 0.96 0.82 10.73
#